data_AF-A0A1X0RCY6-F1
#
_entry.id   AF-A0A1X0RCY6-F1
#
_cell.length_a   1.000
_cell.length_b   1.000
_cell.length_c   1.000
_cell.angle_alpha   90.00
_cell.angle_beta   90.00
_cell.angle_gamma   90.00
#
_symmetry.space_group_name_H-M   'P 1'
#
loop_
_entity.id
_entity.type
_entity.pdbx_description
1 polymer ?
#
loop_
_entity_poly.entity_id
_entity_poly.type
_entity_poly.pdbx_seq_one_letter_code
_entity_poly.pdbx_strand_id
1 'polypeptide(L)'
;MRRIPYSLIEQGPAELPGVGNYIQKIYTNGTRAATHDFTLYFLDSPLQTMGDVQVNAIQKEQLEWVAQSDLEFQKQNSNPNAAIFFYAPVWEYHHEYPRLGDARESVSTPKNELSTLDYFKQAKSIKIASCGCDHVNDFCLEKEGIQLCYAGGAGVGGYGAAHMGWPRRSRIIKLSEHGQVITTWKRLDDEKLTMIDFQTL
;
A
#
# COMPACT_ATOMS: atom_id res chain seq x y z
N MET A 1 -10.54 -14.36 11.95
CA MET A 1 -10.02 -12.97 12.05
C MET A 1 -11.05 -11.95 12.57
N ARG A 2 -12.33 -11.93 12.13
CA ARG A 2 -13.37 -11.01 12.65
C ARG A 2 -13.66 -11.04 14.16
N ARG A 3 -13.08 -11.98 14.92
CA ARG A 3 -13.28 -12.12 16.38
C ARG A 3 -12.12 -11.56 17.22
N ILE A 4 -11.14 -10.91 16.58
CA ILE A 4 -10.04 -10.26 17.30
C ILE A 4 -10.52 -8.86 17.72
N PRO A 5 -10.40 -8.49 19.01
CA PRO A 5 -10.76 -7.15 19.49
C PRO A 5 -10.11 -6.06 18.64
N TYR A 6 -10.88 -5.02 18.31
CA TYR A 6 -10.43 -3.86 17.53
C TYR A 6 -10.03 -4.15 16.07
N SER A 7 -10.29 -5.35 15.56
CA SER A 7 -10.07 -5.65 14.14
C SER A 7 -11.06 -4.89 13.27
N LEU A 8 -10.55 -4.12 12.32
CA LEU A 8 -11.31 -3.43 11.28
C LEU A 8 -11.30 -4.22 9.95
N ILE A 9 -10.98 -5.52 9.98
CA ILE A 9 -10.91 -6.32 8.77
C ILE A 9 -12.32 -6.68 8.32
N GLU A 10 -12.59 -6.44 7.05
CA GLU A 10 -13.85 -6.77 6.41
C GLU A 10 -13.64 -7.77 5.28
N GLN A 11 -14.70 -8.52 4.98
CA GLN A 11 -14.75 -9.35 3.79
C GLN A 11 -15.21 -8.46 2.65
N GLY A 12 -14.51 -8.51 1.53
CA GLY A 12 -14.85 -7.75 0.34
C GLY A 12 -16.09 -8.21 -0.41
N PRO A 13 -16.46 -7.47 -1.47
CA PRO A 13 -17.46 -7.92 -2.43
C PRO A 13 -17.13 -9.33 -2.95
N ALA A 14 -18.13 -10.20 -3.00
CA ALA A 14 -17.95 -11.63 -3.31
C ALA A 14 -17.55 -11.88 -4.78
N GLU A 15 -17.81 -10.91 -5.65
CA GLU A 15 -17.45 -10.88 -7.05
C GLU A 15 -15.97 -10.55 -7.30
N LEU A 16 -15.26 -10.01 -6.30
CA LEU A 16 -13.85 -9.67 -6.46
C LEU A 16 -12.94 -10.88 -6.16
N PRO A 17 -11.83 -11.04 -6.91
CA PRO A 17 -10.82 -12.04 -6.60
C PRO A 17 -10.20 -11.85 -5.21
N GLY A 18 -10.16 -12.92 -4.41
CA GLY A 18 -9.68 -12.88 -3.03
C GLY A 18 -10.75 -12.45 -2.03
N VAL A 19 -10.39 -12.43 -0.74
CA VAL A 19 -11.33 -12.18 0.36
C VAL A 19 -11.01 -10.86 1.07
N GLY A 20 -9.73 -10.50 1.11
CA GLY A 20 -9.19 -9.34 1.86
C GLY A 20 -9.34 -7.99 1.16
N ASN A 21 -10.31 -7.83 0.26
CA ASN A 21 -10.58 -6.57 -0.44
C ASN A 21 -11.53 -5.69 0.38
N TYR A 22 -11.07 -4.60 0.97
CA TYR A 22 -11.98 -3.73 1.75
C TYR A 22 -11.49 -2.29 1.81
N ILE A 23 -12.40 -1.39 2.17
CA ILE A 23 -12.15 0.04 2.25
C ILE A 23 -12.42 0.48 3.69
N GLN A 24 -11.43 1.14 4.31
CA GLN A 24 -11.65 1.84 5.56
C GLN A 24 -11.61 3.35 5.35
N LYS A 25 -12.59 4.04 5.93
CA LYS A 25 -12.72 5.49 5.85
C LYS A 25 -12.36 6.10 7.19
N ILE A 26 -11.47 7.08 7.17
CA ILE A 26 -11.11 7.88 8.33
C ILE A 26 -11.95 9.15 8.29
N TYR A 27 -12.59 9.45 9.42
CA TYR A 27 -13.45 10.61 9.59
C TYR A 27 -12.84 11.58 10.60
N THR A 28 -13.14 12.87 10.46
CA THR A 28 -12.71 13.95 11.37
C THR A 28 -12.92 13.66 12.85
N ASN A 29 -14.04 13.00 13.17
CA ASN A 29 -14.44 12.64 14.52
C ASN A 29 -15.51 11.54 14.50
N GLY A 30 -16.00 11.12 15.67
CA GLY A 30 -17.04 10.10 15.81
C GLY A 30 -18.49 10.60 15.77
N THR A 31 -18.74 11.83 15.31
CA THR A 31 -20.09 12.42 15.28
C THR A 31 -20.79 12.21 13.93
N ARG A 32 -22.11 12.43 13.88
CA ARG A 32 -22.88 12.38 12.63
C ARG A 32 -22.52 13.48 11.63
N ALA A 33 -21.89 14.56 12.09
CA ALA A 33 -21.43 15.66 11.25
C ALA A 33 -20.00 15.45 10.72
N ALA A 34 -19.38 14.29 10.99
CA ALA A 34 -18.02 14.04 10.60
C ALA A 34 -17.87 13.98 9.08
N THR A 35 -16.89 14.72 8.56
CA THR A 35 -16.45 14.63 7.16
C THR A 35 -15.47 13.48 6.98
N HIS A 36 -15.48 12.90 5.78
CA HIS A 36 -14.56 11.86 5.34
C HIS A 36 -13.22 12.50 4.98
N ASP A 37 -12.17 12.22 5.76
CA ASP A 37 -10.85 12.87 5.67
C ASP A 37 -9.87 12.07 4.82
N PHE A 38 -9.91 10.74 4.92
CA PHE A 38 -8.94 9.88 4.26
C PHE A 38 -9.48 8.49 3.99
N THR A 39 -9.08 7.88 2.87
CA THR A 39 -9.45 6.50 2.52
C THR A 39 -8.25 5.56 2.58
N LEU A 40 -8.45 4.38 3.17
CA LEU A 40 -7.52 3.25 3.13
C LEU A 40 -8.14 2.15 2.27
N TYR A 41 -7.53 1.87 1.12
CA TYR A 41 -7.88 0.74 0.27
C TYR A 41 -6.99 -0.45 0.62
N PHE A 42 -7.57 -1.61 0.86
CA PHE A 42 -6.86 -2.87 1.07
C PHE A 42 -7.25 -3.83 -0.04
N LEU A 43 -6.26 -4.30 -0.81
CA LEU A 43 -6.47 -5.27 -1.87
C LEU A 43 -5.78 -6.59 -1.54
N ASP A 44 -6.50 -7.67 -1.81
CA ASP A 44 -5.95 -9.01 -1.82
C ASP A 44 -5.07 -9.19 -3.07
N SER A 45 -4.02 -10.00 -2.97
CA SER A 45 -3.16 -10.36 -4.11
C SER A 45 -3.26 -11.88 -4.30
N PRO A 46 -4.39 -12.40 -4.79
CA PRO A 46 -4.60 -13.84 -4.92
C PRO A 46 -3.55 -14.48 -5.83
N LEU A 47 -3.28 -15.76 -5.59
CA LEU A 47 -2.39 -16.55 -6.44
C LEU A 47 -3.02 -16.71 -7.83
N GLN A 48 -2.28 -16.31 -8.86
CA GLN A 48 -2.64 -16.38 -10.27
C GLN A 48 -1.66 -17.25 -11.03
N THR A 49 -2.14 -17.88 -12.10
CA THR A 49 -1.29 -18.55 -13.08
C THR A 49 -1.04 -17.59 -14.25
N MET A 50 0.20 -17.14 -14.42
CA MET A 50 0.63 -16.28 -15.52
C MET A 50 1.64 -17.03 -16.38
N GLY A 51 1.17 -17.60 -17.49
CA GLY A 51 1.95 -18.58 -18.26
C GLY A 51 2.22 -19.84 -17.43
N ASP A 52 3.49 -20.22 -17.31
CA ASP A 52 3.92 -21.40 -16.53
C ASP A 52 4.31 -21.05 -15.07
N VAL A 53 4.05 -19.82 -14.61
CA VAL A 53 4.44 -19.34 -13.28
C VAL A 53 3.21 -19.01 -12.45
N GLN A 54 3.24 -19.38 -11.17
CA GLN A 54 2.25 -18.91 -10.19
C GLN A 54 2.77 -17.70 -9.43
N VAL A 55 1.99 -16.63 -9.40
CA VAL A 55 2.36 -15.35 -8.79
C VAL A 55 1.17 -14.74 -8.04
N ASN A 56 1.42 -14.07 -6.93
CA ASN A 56 0.40 -13.27 -6.27
C ASN A 56 0.24 -11.95 -7.05
N ALA A 57 -0.98 -11.62 -7.48
CA ALA A 57 -1.22 -10.43 -8.28
C ALA A 57 -2.59 -9.80 -8.01
N ILE A 58 -2.65 -8.47 -8.02
CA ILE A 58 -3.91 -7.71 -8.06
C ILE A 58 -4.52 -7.88 -9.46
N GLN A 59 -5.85 -8.08 -9.51
CA GLN A 59 -6.60 -8.25 -10.74
C GLN A 59 -7.29 -6.95 -11.19
N LYS A 60 -7.63 -6.90 -12.48
CA LYS A 60 -8.24 -5.72 -13.12
C LYS A 60 -9.53 -5.28 -12.44
N GLU A 61 -10.39 -6.23 -12.06
CA GLU A 61 -11.69 -5.98 -11.43
C GLU A 61 -11.53 -5.31 -10.06
N GLN A 62 -10.47 -5.64 -9.31
CA GLN A 62 -10.15 -4.98 -8.05
C GLN A 62 -9.72 -3.52 -8.26
N LEU A 63 -8.94 -3.26 -9.32
CA LEU A 63 -8.51 -1.90 -9.69
C LEU A 63 -9.68 -1.04 -10.19
N GLU A 64 -10.57 -1.62 -10.99
CA GLU A 64 -11.80 -0.96 -11.44
C GLU A 64 -12.73 -0.63 -10.27
N TRP A 65 -12.86 -1.56 -9.31
CA TRP A 65 -13.62 -1.32 -8.09
C TRP A 65 -13.05 -0.19 -7.24
N VAL A 66 -11.72 -0.08 -7.11
CA VAL A 66 -11.05 1.04 -6.43
C VAL A 66 -11.33 2.36 -7.14
N ALA A 67 -11.14 2.42 -8.47
CA ALA A 67 -11.37 3.63 -9.26
C ALA A 67 -12.83 4.10 -9.17
N GLN A 68 -13.79 3.18 -9.24
CA GLN A 68 -15.21 3.50 -9.07
C GLN A 68 -15.53 3.98 -7.65
N SER A 69 -14.94 3.35 -6.64
CA SER A 69 -15.14 3.75 -5.24
C SER A 69 -14.58 5.15 -4.98
N ASP A 70 -13.39 5.46 -5.50
CA ASP A 70 -12.80 6.79 -5.41
C ASP A 70 -13.70 7.84 -6.07
N LEU A 71 -14.21 7.57 -7.28
CA LEU A 71 -15.12 8.49 -7.97
C LEU A 71 -16.35 8.83 -7.11
N GLU A 72 -16.92 7.88 -6.38
CA GLU A 72 -18.03 8.14 -5.47
C GLU A 72 -17.62 8.97 -4.24
N PHE A 73 -16.41 8.76 -3.72
CA PHE A 73 -15.92 9.50 -2.55
C PHE A 73 -15.50 10.93 -2.90
N GLN A 74 -14.98 11.15 -4.11
CA GLN A 74 -14.63 12.49 -4.62
C GLN A 74 -15.85 13.36 -4.94
N LYS A 75 -17.07 12.81 -4.99
CA LYS A 75 -18.30 13.63 -5.09
C LYS A 75 -18.62 14.36 -3.78
N GLN A 76 -17.93 14.04 -2.69
CA GLN A 76 -18.10 14.68 -1.39
C GLN A 76 -17.24 15.95 -1.31
N ASN A 77 -17.72 16.96 -0.57
CA ASN A 77 -17.03 18.26 -0.47
C ASN A 77 -15.62 18.18 0.16
N SER A 78 -15.26 17.07 0.82
CA SER A 78 -14.01 16.94 1.56
C SER A 78 -12.80 16.49 0.71
N ASN A 79 -13.00 15.99 -0.51
CA ASN A 79 -11.93 15.51 -1.41
C ASN A 79 -10.83 14.71 -0.68
N PRO A 80 -11.17 13.57 -0.07
CA PRO A 80 -10.23 12.82 0.76
C PRO A 80 -9.06 12.30 -0.07
N ASN A 81 -7.85 12.39 0.46
CA ASN A 81 -6.69 11.64 -0.05
C ASN A 81 -6.82 10.17 0.34
N ALA A 82 -6.02 9.32 -0.30
CA ALA A 82 -6.03 7.90 -0.04
C ALA A 82 -4.65 7.23 -0.05
N ALA A 83 -4.60 6.11 0.66
CA ALA A 83 -3.53 5.13 0.61
C ALA A 83 -4.09 3.78 0.15
N ILE A 84 -3.32 3.04 -0.63
CA ILE A 84 -3.67 1.68 -1.05
C ILE A 84 -2.60 0.68 -0.60
N PHE A 85 -3.05 -0.45 -0.06
CA PHE A 85 -2.20 -1.49 0.51
C PHE A 85 -2.50 -2.84 -0.13
N PHE A 86 -1.46 -3.58 -0.45
CA PHE A 86 -1.55 -4.91 -1.05
C PHE A 86 -0.33 -5.75 -0.71
N TYR A 87 -0.39 -7.06 -0.92
CA TYR A 87 0.70 -7.95 -0.54
C TYR A 87 1.84 -7.94 -1.56
N ALA A 88 1.56 -8.26 -2.82
CA ALA A 88 2.58 -8.44 -3.86
C ALA A 88 2.86 -7.13 -4.62
N PRO A 89 4.13 -6.78 -4.90
CA PRO A 89 4.44 -5.58 -5.66
C PRO A 89 3.78 -5.62 -7.05
N VAL A 90 3.51 -4.45 -7.61
CA VAL A 90 3.04 -4.29 -9.00
C VAL A 90 4.23 -3.99 -9.92
N TRP A 91 4.08 -4.22 -11.23
CA TRP A 91 5.18 -4.13 -12.19
C TRP A 91 5.93 -2.79 -12.14
N GLU A 92 5.24 -1.71 -11.80
CA GLU A 92 5.80 -0.36 -11.73
C GLU A 92 6.88 -0.18 -10.65
N TYR A 93 7.00 -1.10 -9.69
CA TYR A 93 8.11 -1.13 -8.73
C TYR A 93 9.46 -1.51 -9.36
N HIS A 94 9.48 -2.13 -10.55
CA HIS A 94 10.73 -2.47 -11.26
C HIS A 94 11.46 -1.25 -11.83
N HIS A 95 10.78 -0.11 -12.03
CA HIS A 95 11.33 1.02 -12.78
C HIS A 95 12.55 1.66 -12.09
N GLU A 96 13.55 2.06 -12.88
CA GLU A 96 14.78 2.74 -12.44
C GLU A 96 14.57 4.25 -12.25
N TYR A 97 13.64 4.63 -11.38
CA TYR A 97 13.55 6.01 -10.88
C TYR A 97 14.50 6.20 -9.71
N PRO A 98 14.84 7.46 -9.33
CA PRO A 98 15.46 7.71 -8.04
C PRO A 98 14.63 7.04 -6.93
N ARG A 99 15.25 6.09 -6.24
CA ARG A 99 14.64 5.37 -5.12
C ARG A 99 15.22 5.91 -3.82
N LEU A 100 14.37 6.09 -2.81
CA LEU A 100 14.81 6.33 -1.45
C LEU A 100 14.71 5.03 -0.65
N GLY A 101 15.85 4.48 -0.24
CA GLY A 101 15.95 3.25 0.54
C GLY A 101 16.69 2.13 -0.20
N ASP A 102 16.48 0.89 0.26
CA ASP A 102 17.28 -0.27 -0.14
C ASP A 102 16.52 -1.18 -1.12
N ALA A 103 17.09 -1.45 -2.29
CA ALA A 103 16.64 -2.50 -3.21
C ALA A 103 17.65 -3.66 -3.17
N ARG A 104 17.36 -4.71 -2.39
CA ARG A 104 18.31 -5.79 -2.10
C ARG A 104 17.97 -7.11 -2.79
N GLU A 105 16.80 -7.18 -3.41
CA GLU A 105 16.38 -8.31 -4.23
C GLU A 105 15.57 -7.85 -5.44
N SER A 106 15.43 -8.72 -6.43
CA SER A 106 14.55 -8.47 -7.57
C SER A 106 13.11 -8.31 -7.10
N VAL A 107 12.37 -7.39 -7.72
CA VAL A 107 10.95 -7.19 -7.40
C VAL A 107 10.16 -8.44 -7.82
N SER A 108 9.44 -9.06 -6.89
CA SER A 108 8.71 -10.33 -7.13
C SER A 108 7.37 -10.13 -7.84
N THR A 109 7.41 -9.55 -9.04
CA THR A 109 6.26 -9.48 -9.94
C THR A 109 6.72 -9.70 -11.39
N PRO A 110 6.01 -10.52 -12.17
CA PRO A 110 6.29 -10.64 -13.60
C PRO A 110 5.83 -9.37 -14.33
N LYS A 111 6.38 -9.17 -15.53
CA LYS A 111 5.86 -8.17 -16.45
C LYS A 111 4.46 -8.58 -16.88
N ASN A 112 3.55 -7.61 -16.89
CA ASN A 112 2.20 -7.80 -17.36
C ASN A 112 1.76 -6.59 -18.20
N GLU A 113 0.72 -6.77 -19.01
CA GLU A 113 0.16 -5.72 -19.88
C GLU A 113 -0.77 -4.76 -19.10
N LEU A 114 -1.09 -5.07 -17.84
CA LEU A 114 -1.98 -4.28 -16.99
C LEU A 114 -1.19 -3.18 -16.27
N SER A 115 -1.30 -1.96 -16.77
CA SER A 115 -0.74 -0.79 -16.07
C SER A 115 -1.55 -0.51 -14.79
N THR A 116 -1.07 -1.01 -13.65
CA THR A 116 -1.74 -0.82 -12.35
C THR A 116 -1.66 0.65 -11.92
N LEU A 117 -0.55 1.32 -12.25
CA LEU A 117 -0.40 2.74 -11.99
C LEU A 117 -1.45 3.60 -12.71
N ASP A 118 -1.84 3.24 -13.94
CA ASP A 118 -2.88 4.01 -14.64
C ASP A 118 -4.23 3.94 -13.93
N TYR A 119 -4.57 2.80 -13.30
CA TYR A 119 -5.76 2.70 -12.47
C TYR A 119 -5.61 3.50 -11.17
N PHE A 120 -4.44 3.47 -10.53
CA PHE A 120 -4.20 4.31 -9.35
C PHE A 120 -4.30 5.81 -9.70
N LYS A 121 -3.86 6.23 -10.88
CA LYS A 121 -4.01 7.61 -11.36
C LYS A 121 -5.46 7.97 -11.69
N GLN A 122 -6.24 7.02 -12.20
CA GLN A 122 -7.69 7.21 -12.37
C GLN A 122 -8.38 7.45 -11.01
N ALA A 123 -7.92 6.76 -9.97
CA ALA A 123 -8.30 7.00 -8.57
C ALA A 123 -7.50 8.18 -7.98
N LYS A 124 -7.85 9.41 -8.36
CA LYS A 124 -7.12 10.67 -8.10
C LYS A 124 -6.69 10.91 -6.64
N SER A 125 -7.39 10.30 -5.68
CA SER A 125 -7.05 10.40 -4.25
C SER A 125 -5.79 9.66 -3.85
N ILE A 126 -5.40 8.61 -4.57
CA ILE A 126 -4.30 7.72 -4.15
C ILE A 126 -2.97 8.48 -4.23
N LYS A 127 -2.35 8.71 -3.08
CA LYS A 127 -1.03 9.37 -2.98
C LYS A 127 0.08 8.40 -2.63
N ILE A 128 -0.26 7.30 -1.98
CA ILE A 128 0.68 6.26 -1.58
C ILE A 128 0.11 4.88 -1.90
N ALA A 129 0.92 4.05 -2.54
CA ALA A 129 0.66 2.63 -2.72
C ALA A 129 1.75 1.85 -1.99
N SER A 130 1.36 0.87 -1.18
CA SER A 130 2.32 0.13 -0.37
C SER A 130 2.17 -1.38 -0.47
N CYS A 131 3.31 -2.05 -0.62
CA CYS A 131 3.40 -3.50 -0.76
C CYS A 131 4.37 -4.16 0.23
N GLY A 132 4.35 -5.49 0.24
CA GLY A 132 5.34 -6.34 0.91
C GLY A 132 5.90 -7.39 -0.05
N CYS A 133 5.80 -8.67 0.33
CA CYS A 133 6.30 -9.85 -0.40
C CYS A 133 7.83 -9.97 -0.48
N ASP A 134 8.53 -8.90 -0.83
CA ASP A 134 9.99 -8.87 -0.92
C ASP A 134 10.58 -8.44 0.43
N HIS A 135 11.09 -9.39 1.21
CA HIS A 135 11.42 -9.16 2.61
C HIS A 135 12.68 -8.31 2.84
N VAL A 136 13.51 -8.13 1.81
CA VAL A 136 14.73 -7.31 1.87
C VAL A 136 14.71 -6.11 0.93
N ASN A 137 13.61 -5.89 0.20
CA ASN A 137 13.32 -4.60 -0.43
C ASN A 137 12.64 -3.66 0.57
N ASP A 138 13.20 -2.46 0.72
CA ASP A 138 12.58 -1.38 1.47
C ASP A 138 12.98 0.00 0.93
N PHE A 139 12.39 0.30 -0.23
CA PHE A 139 12.52 1.59 -0.89
C PHE A 139 11.14 2.20 -1.18
N CYS A 140 11.16 3.50 -1.45
CA CYS A 140 10.09 4.15 -2.20
C CYS A 140 10.59 4.78 -3.48
N LEU A 141 9.71 4.89 -4.47
CA LEU A 141 9.90 5.71 -5.65
C LEU A 141 8.62 6.47 -5.97
N GLU A 142 8.77 7.72 -6.42
CA GLU A 142 7.66 8.52 -6.90
C GLU A 142 7.48 8.26 -8.40
N LYS A 143 6.24 8.04 -8.82
CA LYS A 143 5.91 7.89 -10.22
C LYS A 143 4.56 8.56 -10.50
N GLU A 144 4.60 9.61 -11.32
CA GLU A 144 3.42 10.33 -11.83
C GLU A 144 2.45 10.82 -10.74
N GLY A 145 2.99 11.32 -9.63
CA GLY A 145 2.26 11.85 -8.48
C GLY A 145 1.89 10.81 -7.43
N ILE A 146 2.36 9.57 -7.55
CA ILE A 146 2.06 8.48 -6.62
C ILE A 146 3.36 7.92 -6.02
N GLN A 147 3.41 7.86 -4.69
CA GLN A 147 4.54 7.27 -3.97
C GLN A 147 4.33 5.75 -3.86
N LEU A 148 5.14 4.97 -4.57
CA LEU A 148 5.18 3.51 -4.47
C LEU A 148 6.20 3.13 -3.39
N CYS A 149 5.78 2.44 -2.32
CA CYS A 149 6.60 2.19 -1.13
C CYS A 149 6.48 0.76 -0.61
N TYR A 150 7.61 0.08 -0.39
CA TYR A 150 7.60 -1.11 0.45
C TYR A 150 7.25 -0.78 1.91
N ALA A 151 6.52 -1.68 2.58
CA ALA A 151 6.00 -1.49 3.94
C ALA A 151 7.06 -1.64 5.05
N GLY A 152 8.30 -1.98 4.68
CA GLY A 152 9.37 -2.33 5.59
C GLY A 152 9.39 -3.83 5.90
N GLY A 153 10.58 -4.42 5.89
CA GLY A 153 10.82 -5.83 6.19
C GLY A 153 10.66 -6.16 7.68
N ALA A 154 9.44 -6.09 8.20
CA ALA A 154 9.13 -6.29 9.62
C ALA A 154 8.94 -7.77 10.02
N GLY A 155 8.84 -8.68 9.04
CA GLY A 155 8.51 -10.08 9.27
C GLY A 155 9.55 -10.82 10.13
N VAL A 156 9.06 -11.59 11.12
CA VAL A 156 9.90 -12.51 11.92
C VAL A 156 9.84 -13.95 11.44
N GLY A 157 8.77 -14.35 10.73
CA GLY A 157 8.57 -15.70 10.24
C GLY A 157 9.11 -15.98 8.83
N GLY A 158 9.54 -14.95 8.10
CA GLY A 158 10.14 -15.06 6.78
C GLY A 158 11.66 -14.90 6.80
N TYR A 159 12.30 -15.00 5.63
CA TYR A 159 13.70 -14.61 5.48
C TYR A 159 13.88 -13.11 5.70
N GLY A 160 15.11 -12.70 6.00
CA GLY A 160 15.47 -11.29 6.20
C GLY A 160 16.99 -11.12 6.24
N ALA A 161 17.43 -9.87 6.31
CA ALA A 161 18.85 -9.52 6.19
C ALA A 161 19.50 -9.01 7.50
N ALA A 162 18.87 -9.27 8.66
CA ALA A 162 19.40 -8.84 9.97
C ALA A 162 20.82 -9.37 10.23
N HIS A 163 21.11 -10.62 9.82
CA HIS A 163 22.44 -11.24 9.91
C HIS A 163 23.50 -10.56 9.04
N MET A 164 23.10 -9.73 8.07
CA MET A 164 23.98 -8.92 7.22
C MET A 164 24.04 -7.46 7.67
N GLY A 165 23.64 -7.15 8.91
CA GLY A 165 23.60 -5.78 9.44
C GLY A 165 22.47 -4.92 8.87
N TRP A 166 21.44 -5.55 8.29
CA TRP A 166 20.25 -4.86 7.80
C TRP A 166 19.08 -5.17 8.74
N PRO A 167 18.87 -4.36 9.80
CA PRO A 167 17.87 -4.67 10.83
C PRO A 167 16.46 -4.69 10.25
N ARG A 168 15.52 -5.37 10.91
CA ARG A 168 14.10 -5.27 10.54
C ARG A 168 13.64 -3.83 10.65
N ARG A 169 12.51 -3.52 10.03
CA ARG A 169 11.99 -2.15 10.01
C ARG A 169 10.54 -2.12 9.59
N SER A 170 9.87 -1.05 9.97
CA SER A 170 8.51 -0.75 9.54
C SER A 170 8.43 0.65 8.97
N ARG A 171 7.66 0.79 7.90
CA ARG A 171 7.28 2.10 7.39
C ARG A 171 6.18 2.69 8.23
N ILE A 172 6.38 3.94 8.65
CA ILE A 172 5.36 4.73 9.31
C ILE A 172 4.75 5.67 8.27
N ILE A 173 3.42 5.74 8.24
CA ILE A 173 2.66 6.72 7.47
C ILE A 173 1.89 7.56 8.48
N LYS A 174 2.20 8.85 8.56
CA LYS A 174 1.53 9.81 9.43
C LYS A 174 0.68 10.73 8.58
N LEU A 175 -0.61 10.70 8.86
CA LEU A 175 -1.61 11.62 8.30
C LEU A 175 -1.71 12.85 9.21
N SER A 176 -1.59 14.03 8.63
CA SER A 176 -1.78 15.32 9.31
C SER A 176 -2.75 16.18 8.50
N GLU A 177 -3.25 17.27 9.10
CA GLU A 177 -4.18 18.19 8.43
C GLU A 177 -5.37 17.46 7.79
N HIS A 178 -6.05 16.61 8.56
CA HIS A 178 -7.21 15.86 8.06
C HIS A 178 -6.88 14.98 6.82
N GLY A 179 -5.68 14.39 6.80
CA GLY A 179 -5.23 13.52 5.71
C GLY A 179 -4.72 14.26 4.47
N GLN A 180 -4.68 15.60 4.50
CA GLN A 180 -4.18 16.39 3.38
C GLN A 180 -2.65 16.41 3.30
N VAL A 181 -1.96 16.27 4.44
CA VAL A 181 -0.50 16.15 4.49
C VAL A 181 -0.11 14.75 4.92
N ILE A 182 0.66 14.06 4.08
CA ILE A 182 1.17 12.71 4.36
C ILE A 182 2.68 12.81 4.59
N THR A 183 3.12 12.30 5.74
CA THR A 183 4.56 12.15 6.02
C THR A 183 4.87 10.69 6.25
N THR A 184 6.02 10.23 5.75
CA THR A 184 6.44 8.83 5.92
C THR A 184 7.93 8.74 6.26
N TRP A 185 8.29 7.72 7.01
CA TRP A 185 9.67 7.38 7.36
C TRP A 185 9.75 5.90 7.73
N LYS A 186 10.94 5.40 7.99
CA LYS A 186 11.15 4.05 8.50
C LYS A 186 11.64 4.09 9.94
N ARG A 187 11.18 3.12 10.73
CA ARG A 187 11.71 2.81 12.07
C ARG A 187 12.45 1.50 12.00
N LEU A 188 13.73 1.51 12.35
CA LEU A 188 14.53 0.29 12.46
C LEU A 188 14.17 -0.45 13.75
N ASP A 189 14.25 -1.77 13.71
CA ASP A 189 14.21 -2.66 14.87
C ASP A 189 15.63 -2.75 15.45
N ASP A 190 16.10 -1.61 15.97
CA ASP A 190 17.34 -1.47 16.75
C ASP A 190 17.01 -0.90 18.14
N GLU A 191 18.01 -0.81 19.01
CA GLU A 191 17.83 -0.35 20.40
C GLU A 191 17.19 1.05 20.51
N LYS A 192 17.31 1.89 19.47
CA LYS A 192 16.86 3.29 19.49
C LYS A 192 15.61 3.54 18.65
N LEU A 193 15.10 2.50 17.99
CA LEU A 193 14.09 2.60 16.96
C LEU A 193 14.43 3.69 15.94
N THR A 194 15.66 3.64 15.42
CA THR A 194 16.25 4.70 14.59
C THR A 194 15.32 5.10 13.44
N MET A 195 15.13 6.41 13.29
CA MET A 195 14.36 6.99 12.19
C MET A 195 15.27 7.19 10.98
N ILE A 196 14.84 6.73 9.82
CA ILE A 196 15.54 6.99 8.54
C ILE A 196 14.54 7.35 7.45
N ASP A 197 15.04 7.96 6.38
CA ASP A 197 14.33 8.19 5.11
C ASP A 197 12.98 8.90 5.28
N PHE A 198 12.98 10.04 5.99
CA PHE A 198 11.81 10.88 6.15
C PHE A 198 11.44 11.59 4.84
N GLN A 199 10.15 11.59 4.52
CA GLN A 199 9.57 12.23 3.35
C GLN A 199 8.24 12.88 3.70
N THR A 200 7.95 14.02 3.07
CA THR A 200 6.61 14.62 3.00
C THR A 200 6.11 14.46 1.58
N LEU A 201 4.89 13.96 1.42
CA LEU A 201 4.21 13.73 0.13
C LEU A 201 3.13 14.79 -0.08
#